data_AF-A0A2C2UYC3-F1
#
_entry.id   AF-A0A2C2UYC3-F1
#
_cell.length_a   1.000
_cell.length_b   1.000
_cell.length_c   1.000
_cell.angle_alpha   90.00
_cell.angle_beta   90.00
_cell.angle_gamma   90.00
#
_symmetry.space_group_name_H-M   'P 1'
#
loop_
_entity.id
_entity.type
_entity.pdbx_description
1 polymer ?
#
loop_
_entity_poly.entity_id
_entity_poly.type
_entity_poly.pdbx_seq_one_letter_code
_entity_poly.pdbx_strand_id
1 'polypeptide(L)' 'MNDLLEAKLTIARIKVNLLDLAGELIADDLSDKEYAIKRILKVVEYIDESDVKVRDIDLSCH' A
#
# COMPACT_ATOMS: atom_id res chain seq x y z
N MET A 1 -9.53 -21.62 -0.13
CA MET A 1 -9.44 -20.24 0.40
C MET A 1 -9.75 -19.34 -0.78
N ASN A 2 -10.58 -18.29 -0.64
CA ASN A 2 -10.98 -17.47 -1.78
C ASN A 2 -9.75 -16.69 -2.31
N ASP A 3 -9.39 -16.87 -3.59
CA ASP A 3 -8.22 -16.24 -4.23
C ASP A 3 -8.19 -14.71 -4.06
N LEU A 4 -9.38 -14.10 -3.99
CA LEU A 4 -9.53 -12.68 -3.75
C LEU A 4 -9.08 -12.26 -2.34
N LEU A 5 -9.37 -13.09 -1.34
CA LEU A 5 -8.93 -12.86 0.03
C LEU A 5 -7.41 -12.98 0.13
N GLU A 6 -6.81 -13.92 -0.59
CA GLU A 6 -5.37 -14.13 -0.62
C GLU A 6 -4.64 -12.97 -1.34
N ALA A 7 -5.20 -12.49 -2.45
CA ALA A 7 -4.72 -11.29 -3.13
C ALA A 7 -4.80 -10.05 -2.22
N LYS A 8 -5.89 -9.89 -1.46
CA LYS A 8 -6.07 -8.78 -0.50
C LYS A 8 -5.06 -8.82 0.64
N LEU A 9 -4.85 -10.00 1.23
CA LEU A 9 -3.84 -10.18 2.28
C LEU A 9 -2.41 -9.90 1.76
N THR A 10 -2.13 -10.29 0.51
CA THR A 10 -0.85 -10.01 -0.14
C THR A 10 -0.63 -8.51 -0.34
N ILE A 11 -1.63 -7.80 -0.86
CA ILE A 11 -1.58 -6.34 -1.01
C ILE A 11 -1.39 -5.67 0.35
N ALA A 12 -2.11 -6.10 1.39
CA ALA A 12 -1.96 -5.53 2.74
C ALA A 12 -0.52 -5.66 3.27
N ARG A 13 0.12 -6.82 3.07
CA ARG A 13 1.54 -7.03 3.43
C ARG A 13 2.49 -6.11 2.66
N ILE A 14 2.24 -5.92 1.37
CA ILE A 14 3.03 -4.99 0.53
C ILE A 14 2.90 -3.56 1.06
N LYS A 15 1.70 -3.13 1.48
CA LYS A 15 1.48 -1.80 2.07
C LYS A 15 2.30 -1.60 3.35
N VAL A 16 2.32 -2.60 4.24
CA VAL A 16 3.09 -2.54 5.48
C VAL A 16 4.58 -2.41 5.19
N ASN A 17 5.14 -3.27 4.32
CA ASN A 17 6.56 -3.21 3.96
C ASN A 17 6.96 -1.87 3.33
N LEU A 18 6.06 -1.24 2.56
CA LEU A 18 6.26 0.10 2.00
C LEU A 18 6.32 1.19 3.06
N LEU A 19 5.48 1.10 4.09
CA LEU A 19 5.48 2.03 5.22
C LEU A 19 6.71 1.84 6.12
N ASP A 20 7.20 0.61 6.28
CA ASP A 20 8.42 0.35 7.03
C ASP A 20 9.65 0.92 6.30
N LEU A 21 9.79 0.65 5.00
CA LEU A 21 10.84 1.22 4.17
C LEU A 21 10.79 2.76 4.15
N ALA A 22 9.59 3.32 4.16
CA ALA A 22 9.39 4.75 4.28
C ALA A 22 9.97 5.30 5.60
N GLY A 23 9.71 4.63 6.72
CA GLY A 23 10.28 4.99 8.01
C GLY A 23 11.80 4.91 8.01
N GLU A 24 12.38 3.86 7.42
CA GLU A 24 13.83 3.69 7.29
C GLU A 24 14.47 4.83 6.47
N LEU A 25 13.86 5.21 5.34
CA LEU A 25 14.35 6.31 4.50
C LEU A 25 14.28 7.66 5.22
N ILE A 26 13.23 7.91 6.02
CA ILE A 26 13.13 9.15 6.81
C ILE A 26 14.19 9.20 7.92
N ALA A 27 14.52 8.05 8.49
CA ALA A 27 15.54 7.92 9.54
C ALA A 27 16.98 8.06 9.01
N ASP A 28 17.20 7.87 7.70
CA ASP A 28 18.51 8.04 7.07
C ASP A 28 18.90 9.53 6.95
N ASP A 29 19.97 9.93 7.62
CA ASP A 29 20.48 11.30 7.67
C ASP A 29 21.15 11.77 6.37
N LEU A 30 21.44 10.86 5.44
CA LEU A 30 22.01 11.19 4.13
C LEU A 30 20.96 11.45 3.04
N SER A 31 19.70 11.13 3.32
CA SER A 31 18.62 11.23 2.34
C SER A 31 17.98 12.62 2.34
N ASP A 32 17.54 13.10 1.16
CA ASP A 32 16.65 14.25 1.06
C ASP A 32 15.27 13.83 1.61
N LYS A 33 15.09 14.06 2.91
CA LYS A 33 13.92 13.62 3.68
C LYS A 33 12.62 14.15 3.08
N GLU A 34 12.61 15.39 2.55
CA GLU A 34 11.41 15.97 1.97
C GLU A 34 11.03 15.29 0.65
N TYR A 35 12.02 15.01 -0.20
CA TYR A 35 11.82 14.25 -1.43
C TYR A 35 11.35 12.82 -1.15
N ALA A 36 11.98 12.13 -0.19
CA ALA A 36 11.62 10.77 0.20
C ALA A 36 10.17 10.72 0.71
N ILE A 37 9.80 11.60 1.65
CA ILE A 37 8.44 11.70 2.19
C ILE A 37 7.41 11.93 1.08
N LYS A 38 7.67 12.86 0.14
CA LYS A 38 6.77 13.12 -0.99
C LYS A 38 6.58 11.89 -1.87
N ARG A 39 7.65 11.13 -2.13
CA ARG A 39 7.59 9.89 -2.93
C ARG A 39 6.78 8.81 -2.24
N ILE A 40 6.96 8.64 -0.94
CA ILE A 40 6.23 7.67 -0.12
C ILE A 40 4.74 7.99 -0.09
N LEU A 41 4.39 9.24 0.24
CA LEU A 41 2.99 9.68 0.31
C LEU A 41 2.26 9.42 -1.01
N LYS A 42 2.91 9.71 -2.13
CA LYS A 42 2.33 9.48 -3.46
C LYS A 42 2.06 8.00 -3.77
N VAL A 43 2.90 7.10 -3.27
CA VAL A 43 2.68 5.64 -3.40
C VAL A 43 1.53 5.20 -2.51
N VAL A 44 1.44 5.70 -1.28
CA VAL A 44 0.35 5.40 -0.36
C VAL A 44 -0.99 5.89 -0.92
N GLU A 45 -1.05 7.12 -1.42
CA GLU A 45 -2.25 7.69 -2.07
C GLU A 45 -2.68 6.85 -3.28
N TYR A 46 -1.75 6.53 -4.19
CA TYR A 46 -2.04 5.69 -5.35
C TYR A 46 -2.62 4.33 -4.94
N ILE A 47 -2.08 3.73 -3.87
CA ILE A 47 -2.57 2.46 -3.37
C ILE A 47 -3.96 2.60 -2.74
N ASP A 48 -4.27 3.67 -2.00
CA ASP A 48 -5.63 3.84 -1.44
C ASP A 48 -6.67 4.11 -2.54
N GLU A 49 -6.29 4.86 -3.60
CA GLU A 49 -7.16 5.14 -4.75
C GLU A 49 -7.37 3.92 -5.66
N SER A 50 -6.33 3.13 -5.88
CA SER A 50 -6.34 2.02 -6.86
C SER A 50 -6.70 0.66 -6.25
N ASP A 51 -6.76 0.54 -4.92
CA ASP A 51 -7.09 -0.72 -4.26
C ASP A 51 -8.60 -1.00 -4.33
N VAL A 52 -8.95 -2.17 -4.87
CA VAL A 52 -10.33 -2.66 -4.98
C VAL A 52 -10.93 -2.76 -3.57
N LYS A 53 -11.91 -1.94 -3.20
CA LYS A 53 -12.49 -2.02 -1.86
C LYS A 53 -13.41 -3.24 -1.79
N VAL A 54 -13.64 -3.76 -0.58
CA VAL A 54 -14.50 -4.96 -0.40
C VAL A 54 -15.90 -4.76 -0.98
N ARG A 55 -16.39 -3.51 -0.94
CA ARG A 55 -17.66 -3.09 -1.56
C ARG A 55 -17.66 -3.10 -3.09
N ASP A 56 -16.50 -3.05 -3.73
CA ASP A 56 -16.35 -3.05 -5.19
C ASP A 56 -16.32 -4.49 -5.74
N ILE A 57 -16.27 -5.48 -4.83
CA ILE A 57 -16.43 -6.90 -5.13
C ILE A 57 -17.93 -7.18 -5.12
N ASP A 58 -18.53 -7.22 -6.31
CA ASP A 58 -19.88 -7.73 -6.47
C ASP A 58 -19.90 -9.23 -6.14
N LEU A 59 -20.54 -9.58 -5.02
CA LEU A 59 -20.73 -10.97 -4.60
C LEU A 59 -21.97 -11.60 -5.25
N SER A 60 -22.59 -10.94 -6.25
CA SER A 60 -23.69 -11.53 -7.01
C SER A 60 -23.20 -12.59 -8.00
N CYS A 61 -22.77 -13.74 -7.48
CA CYS A 61 -22.84 -14.99 -8.22
C CYS A 61 -24.18 -15.66 -7.89
N HIS A 62 -25.10 -15.63 -8.85
CA HIS A 62 -26.16 -16.62 -9.00
C HIS A 62 -25.58 -17.96 -9.46
#